data_AF-A0A290HE26-F1
#
_entry.id   AF-A0A290HE26-F1
#
_cell.length_a   1.000
_cell.length_b   1.000
_cell.length_c   1.000
_cell.angle_alpha   90.00
_cell.angle_beta   90.00
_cell.angle_gamma   90.00
#
_symmetry.space_group_name_H-M   'P 1'
#
loop_
_entity.id
_entity.type
_entity.pdbx_description
1 polymer ?
#
loop_
_entity_poly.entity_id
_entity_poly.type
_entity_poly.pdbx_seq_one_letter_code
_entity_poly.pdbx_strand_id
1 'polypeptide(L)'
;MVEQNLLSAQQYAVKHKMSTFAVLKLINAKKLKTIKKNVEGEEIEYIIDETLPSNVTVHNEATAEPEKNEKIDYEIEFHKLLSKYIELQEKYTQLIEEKNRAMK
;
A
#
# COMPACT_ATOMS: atom_id res chain seq x y z
N MET A 1 -19.95 1.28 -1.17
CA MET A 1 -18.62 1.75 -0.74
C MET A 1 -18.11 2.67 -1.82
N VAL A 2 -18.00 3.98 -1.58
CA VAL A 2 -17.57 4.95 -2.59
C VAL A 2 -16.04 4.99 -2.56
N GLU A 3 -15.41 4.56 -3.65
CA GLU A 3 -13.95 4.53 -3.80
C GLU A 3 -13.44 5.97 -3.99
N GLN A 4 -12.77 6.50 -2.97
CA GLN A 4 -11.95 7.70 -3.14
C GLN A 4 -10.75 7.32 -4.03
N ASN A 5 -10.52 8.06 -5.11
CA ASN A 5 -9.34 7.88 -5.98
C ASN A 5 -8.10 8.42 -5.27
N LEU A 6 -7.54 7.59 -4.39
CA LEU A 6 -6.33 7.88 -3.63
C LEU A 6 -5.10 7.41 -4.41
N LEU A 7 -4.15 8.32 -4.59
CA LEU A 7 -2.88 8.05 -5.24
C LEU A 7 -1.74 8.15 -4.24
N SER A 8 -0.82 7.21 -4.26
CA SER A 8 0.47 7.38 -3.59
C SER A 8 1.28 8.48 -4.29
N ALA A 9 2.27 9.05 -3.60
CA ALA A 9 3.17 10.04 -4.19
C ALA A 9 3.87 9.52 -5.47
N GLN A 10 4.16 8.21 -5.52
CA GLN A 10 4.72 7.55 -6.70
C GLN A 10 3.72 7.48 -7.86
N GLN A 11 2.47 7.09 -7.58
CA GLN A 11 1.43 7.02 -8.62
C GLN A 11 1.12 8.41 -9.20
N TYR A 12 1.04 9.43 -8.33
CA TYR A 12 0.85 10.81 -8.75
C TYR A 12 2.02 11.33 -9.62
N ALA A 13 3.26 11.02 -9.22
CA ALA A 13 4.47 11.36 -9.98
C ALA A 13 4.43 10.79 -11.40
N VAL A 14 4.09 9.50 -11.56
CA VAL A 14 3.96 8.85 -12.87
C VAL A 14 2.85 9.51 -13.69
N LYS A 15 1.68 9.75 -13.08
CA LYS A 15 0.52 10.35 -13.77
C LYS A 15 0.83 11.75 -14.32
N HIS A 16 1.50 12.58 -13.53
CA HIS A 16 1.81 13.97 -13.89
C HIS A 16 3.19 14.16 -14.51
N LYS A 17 3.91 13.07 -14.83
CA LYS A 17 5.25 13.08 -15.43
C LYS A 17 6.25 13.95 -14.65
N MET A 18 6.20 13.87 -13.32
CA MET A 18 7.09 14.62 -12.42
C MET A 18 7.83 13.69 -11.47
N SER A 19 8.94 14.16 -10.87
CA SER A 19 9.67 13.40 -9.85
C SER A 19 8.85 13.27 -8.56
N THR A 20 8.96 12.15 -7.86
CA THR A 20 8.41 11.96 -6.51
C THR A 20 8.85 13.06 -5.55
N PHE A 21 10.08 13.55 -5.67
CA PHE A 21 10.57 14.68 -4.87
C PHE A 21 9.79 15.97 -5.14
N ALA A 22 9.43 16.23 -6.41
CA ALA A 22 8.61 17.39 -6.76
C ALA A 22 7.20 17.26 -6.18
N VAL A 23 6.64 16.05 -6.19
CA VAL A 23 5.34 15.76 -5.55
C VAL A 23 5.39 16.03 -4.04
N LEU A 24 6.40 15.51 -3.33
CA LEU A 24 6.58 15.77 -1.89
C LEU A 24 6.72 17.28 -1.59
N LYS A 25 7.41 18.03 -2.45
CA LYS A 25 7.50 19.49 -2.32
C LYS A 25 6.12 20.17 -2.44
N LEU A 26 5.26 19.68 -3.34
CA LEU A 26 3.89 20.18 -3.49
C LEU A 26 2.98 19.83 -2.30
N ILE A 27 3.14 18.63 -1.74
CA ILE A 27 2.47 18.21 -0.50
C ILE A 27 2.89 19.13 0.65
N ASN A 28 4.19 19.30 0.87
CA ASN A 28 4.73 20.17 1.93
C ASN A 28 4.33 21.65 1.75
N ALA A 29 4.21 22.10 0.50
CA ALA A 29 3.69 23.43 0.17
C ALA A 29 2.16 23.54 0.29
N LYS A 30 1.46 22.47 0.73
CA LYS A 30 0.00 22.38 0.86
C LYS A 30 -0.76 22.69 -0.43
N LYS A 31 -0.14 22.40 -1.58
CA LYS A 31 -0.75 22.60 -2.91
C LYS A 31 -1.53 21.39 -3.39
N LEU A 32 -1.31 20.22 -2.78
CA LEU A 32 -2.06 18.99 -3.05
C LEU A 32 -2.91 18.65 -1.83
N LYS A 33 -4.16 18.21 -2.07
CA LYS A 33 -4.99 17.67 -0.99
C LYS A 33 -4.54 16.25 -0.71
N THR A 34 -4.25 15.99 0.56
CA THR A 34 -3.81 14.69 1.03
C THR A 34 -4.72 14.16 2.13
N ILE A 35 -4.76 12.84 2.26
CA ILE A 35 -5.39 12.13 3.37
C ILE A 35 -4.35 11.22 4.01
N LYS A 36 -4.28 11.25 5.33
CA LYS A 36 -3.45 10.32 6.09
C LYS A 36 -4.27 9.08 6.40
N LYS A 37 -3.76 7.93 5.98
CA LYS A 37 -4.40 6.64 6.24
C LYS A 37 -3.43 5.76 6.99
N ASN A 38 -3.90 5.18 8.08
CA ASN A 38 -3.14 4.15 8.78
C ASN A 38 -3.25 2.85 7.97
N VAL A 39 -2.12 2.38 7.46
CA VAL A 39 -2.02 1.09 6.77
C VAL A 39 -0.97 0.30 7.52
N GLU A 40 -1.35 -0.83 8.10
CA GLU A 40 -0.43 -1.75 8.80
C GLU A 40 0.36 -1.11 9.96
N GLY A 41 -0.19 -0.08 10.61
CA GLY A 41 0.46 0.62 11.73
C GLY A 41 1.34 1.80 11.33
N GLU A 42 1.52 2.04 10.02
CA GLU A 42 2.22 3.21 9.50
C GLU A 42 1.24 4.26 8.96
N GLU A 43 1.49 5.53 9.29
CA GLU A 43 0.70 6.66 8.80
C GLU A 43 1.17 7.02 7.38
N ILE A 44 0.51 6.48 6.36
CA ILE A 44 0.83 6.75 4.95
C ILE A 44 -0.04 7.90 4.44
N GLU A 45 0.61 8.89 3.83
CA GLU A 45 -0.06 10.04 3.21
C GLU A 45 -0.38 9.77 1.73
N TYR A 46 -1.67 9.83 1.39
CA TYR A 46 -2.19 9.65 0.03
C TYR A 46 -2.66 10.99 -0.54
N ILE A 47 -2.54 11.17 -1.84
CA ILE A 47 -2.99 12.35 -2.59
C ILE A 47 -4.37 12.06 -3.18
N ILE A 48 -5.29 13.01 -3.07
CA ILE A 48 -6.63 12.91 -3.65
C ILE A 48 -6.56 13.34 -5.11
N ASP A 49 -7.00 12.46 -6.02
CA ASP A 49 -7.04 12.73 -7.45
C ASP A 49 -8.33 13.45 -7.88
N GLU A 50 -8.26 14.77 -8.00
CA GLU A 50 -9.42 15.62 -8.38
C GLU A 50 -9.73 15.63 -9.89
N THR A 51 -8.92 14.96 -10.71
CA THR A 51 -9.11 14.97 -12.18
C THR A 51 -10.22 14.03 -12.66
N LEU A 52 -10.73 13.17 -11.77
CA LEU A 52 -11.92 12.36 -11.97
C LEU A 52 -13.05 12.96 -11.12
N PRO A 53 -14.29 13.07 -11.64
CA PRO A 53 -15.39 13.65 -10.87
C PRO A 53 -15.75 12.72 -9.72
N SER A 54 -15.13 12.94 -8.56
CA SER A 54 -15.57 12.37 -7.29
C SER A 54 -16.65 13.28 -6.74
N ASN A 55 -17.91 12.88 -6.90
CA ASN A 55 -19.00 13.46 -6.12
C ASN A 55 -18.69 13.17 -4.65
N VAL A 56 -18.25 14.17 -3.87
CA VAL A 56 -18.73 14.51 -2.52
C VAL A 56 -17.82 15.58 -1.89
N THR A 57 -18.50 16.56 -1.33
CA THR A 57 -18.05 17.64 -0.45
C THR A 57 -17.21 17.13 0.72
N VAL A 58 -16.05 17.73 0.94
CA VAL A 58 -15.14 17.42 2.06
C VAL A 58 -15.82 17.77 3.39
N HIS A 59 -16.39 16.78 4.07
CA HIS A 59 -16.67 16.86 5.50
C HIS A 59 -15.44 16.35 6.25
N ASN A 60 -14.70 17.28 6.86
CA ASN A 60 -13.79 16.96 7.96
C ASN A 60 -14.66 16.57 9.15
N GLU A 61 -14.81 15.28 9.42
CA GLU A 61 -15.38 14.80 10.68
C GLU A 61 -14.37 13.92 11.40
N ALA A 62 -13.87 14.47 12.51
CA ALA A 62 -13.44 13.67 13.63
C ALA A 62 -14.63 12.84 14.14
N THR A 63 -14.32 11.65 14.68
CA THR A 63 -15.06 10.86 15.70
C THR A 63 -15.38 9.42 15.26
N ALA A 64 -14.51 8.51 15.75
CA ALA A 64 -14.75 7.19 16.31
C ALA A 64 -15.82 6.25 15.73
N GLU A 65 -15.37 5.07 15.27
CA GLU A 65 -15.78 3.78 15.87
C GLU A 65 -14.56 2.84 15.97
N PRO A 66 -14.40 2.08 17.06
CA PRO A 66 -13.29 1.15 17.26
C PRO A 66 -13.60 -0.15 16.53
N GLU A 67 -13.05 -0.32 15.33
CA GLU A 67 -12.97 -1.65 14.75
C GLU A 67 -12.16 -2.53 15.69
N LYS A 68 -12.72 -3.70 16.00
CA LYS A 68 -12.25 -4.63 17.03
C LYS A 68 -10.73 -4.78 16.94
N ASN A 69 -10.04 -4.24 17.94
CA ASN A 69 -8.63 -4.48 18.19
C ASN A 69 -8.44 -5.95 18.57
N GLU A 70 -8.57 -6.86 17.60
CA GLU A 70 -7.95 -8.17 17.74
C GLU A 70 -6.44 -7.91 17.79
N LYS A 71 -5.89 -8.07 18.99
CA LYS A 71 -4.46 -7.93 19.24
C LYS A 71 -3.74 -8.93 18.34
N ILE A 72 -3.25 -8.46 17.20
CA ILE A 72 -2.48 -9.27 16.26
C ILE A 72 -1.21 -9.70 16.97
N ASP A 73 -1.02 -11.01 17.07
CA ASP A 73 0.23 -11.58 17.54
C ASP A 73 1.21 -11.63 16.36
N TYR A 74 2.05 -10.60 16.28
CA TYR A 74 3.02 -10.43 15.21
C TYR A 74 4.05 -11.57 15.15
N GLU A 75 4.31 -12.27 16.26
CA GLU A 75 5.21 -13.41 16.28
C GLU A 75 4.60 -14.58 15.51
N ILE A 76 3.31 -14.86 15.73
CA ILE A 76 2.58 -15.93 15.05
C ILE A 76 2.44 -15.63 13.55
N GLU A 77 2.04 -14.41 13.18
CA GLU A 77 1.91 -14.02 11.77
C GLU A 77 3.27 -14.00 11.05
N PHE A 78 4.35 -13.62 11.75
CA PHE A 78 5.72 -13.74 11.23
C PHE A 78 6.09 -15.20 10.94
N HIS A 79 5.89 -16.10 11.90
CA HIS A 79 6.20 -17.52 11.69
C HIS A 79 5.34 -18.15 10.59
N LYS A 80 4.07 -17.76 10.48
CA LYS A 80 3.16 -18.20 9.41
C LYS A 80 3.64 -17.73 8.04
N LEU A 81 4.11 -16.48 7.92
CA LEU A 81 4.69 -15.96 6.69
C LEU A 81 6.00 -16.66 6.34
N LEU A 82 6.88 -16.87 7.33
CA LEU A 82 8.15 -17.57 7.16
C LEU A 82 7.94 -19.01 6.65
N SER A 83 6.97 -19.75 7.21
CA SER A 83 6.63 -21.09 6.74
C SER A 83 6.22 -21.09 5.27
N LYS A 84 5.35 -20.15 4.85
CA LYS A 84 4.94 -20.01 3.44
C LYS A 84 6.12 -19.70 2.52
N TYR A 85 7.05 -18.87 2.99
CA TYR A 85 8.26 -18.55 2.23
C TYR A 85 9.16 -19.79 2.03
N ILE A 86 9.37 -20.57 3.08
CA ILE A 86 10.17 -21.80 3.02
C ILE A 86 9.52 -22.80 2.05
N GLU A 87 8.21 -23.04 2.15
CA GLU A 87 7.49 -23.93 1.22
C GLU A 87 7.65 -23.50 -0.24
N LEU A 88 7.59 -22.20 -0.50
CA LEU A 88 7.75 -21.65 -1.84
C LEU A 88 9.18 -21.85 -2.35
N GLN A 89 10.17 -21.58 -1.50
CA GLN A 89 11.59 -21.77 -1.81
C GLN A 89 11.89 -23.25 -2.16
N GLU A 90 11.37 -24.18 -1.37
CA GLU A 90 11.54 -25.63 -1.61
C GLU A 90 10.94 -26.04 -2.95
N LYS A 91 9.72 -25.57 -3.28
CA LYS A 91 9.08 -25.85 -4.58
C LYS A 91 9.90 -25.34 -5.75
N TYR A 92 10.42 -24.12 -5.66
CA TYR A 92 11.28 -23.58 -6.73
C TYR A 92 12.60 -24.35 -6.85
N THR A 93 13.18 -24.74 -5.73
CA THR A 93 14.42 -25.54 -5.71
C THR A 93 14.20 -26.88 -6.40
N GLN A 94 13.12 -27.58 -6.06
CA GLN A 94 12.73 -28.84 -6.70
C GLN A 94 12.50 -28.66 -8.21
N LEU A 95 11.81 -27.60 -8.62
CA LEU A 95 11.55 -27.33 -10.03
C LEU A 95 12.85 -27.09 -10.82
N ILE A 96 13.80 -26.36 -10.24
CA ILE A 96 15.11 -26.11 -10.86
C ILE A 96 15.91 -27.42 -10.97
N GLU A 97 15.90 -28.24 -9.92
CA GLU A 97 16.59 -29.54 -9.91
C GLU A 97 15.99 -30.52 -10.92
N GLU A 98 14.66 -30.61 -11.00
CA GLU A 98 13.95 -31.45 -11.96
C GLU A 98 14.27 -31.03 -13.40
N LYS A 99 14.22 -29.72 -13.68
CA LYS A 99 14.60 -29.17 -14.98
C LYS A 99 16.05 -29.48 -15.35
N ASN A 100 16.98 -29.40 -14.39
CA ASN A 100 18.39 -29.72 -14.62
C ASN A 100 18.63 -31.23 -14.83
N ARG A 101 17.84 -32.10 -14.18
CA ARG A 101 17.89 -33.55 -14.42
C ARG A 101 17.32 -33.93 -15.79
N ALA A 102 16.23 -33.29 -16.22
CA ALA A 102 15.62 -33.56 -17.52
C ALA A 102 16.46 -33.09 -18.73
N MET A 103 17.41 -32.16 -18.52
CA MET A 103 18.35 -31.70 -19.55
C MET A 103 19.66 -32.51 -19.64
N LYS A 104 19.87 -33.49 -18.75
CA LYS A 104 20.99 -34.45 -18.80
C LYS A 104 20.55 -35.73 -19.48
#